data_AF-R7IA77-F1
#
_entry.id   AF-R7IA77-F1
#
_cell.length_a   1.000
_cell.length_b   1.000
_cell.length_c   1.000
_cell.angle_alpha   90.00
_cell.angle_beta   90.00
_cell.angle_gamma   90.00
#
_symmetry.space_group_name_H-M   'P 1'
#
loop_
_entity.id
_entity.type
_entity.pdbx_description
1 polymer ?
#
loop_
_entity_poly.entity_id
_entity_poly.type
_entity_poly.pdbx_seq_one_letter_code
_entity_poly.pdbx_strand_id
1 'polypeptide(L)'
;MTPATSSAWAKITPVTSEVLGIKTLPDALAYIECELVDLETLKKTGVCIGKAVNITVKEELWDEEHSSFAAGFAKTLHYISEDAYYTNGKVVHVAENFTNMTND
;
A
#
# COMPACT_ATOMS: atom_id res chain seq x y z
N MET A 1 -27.54 9.01 -23.99
CA MET A 1 -26.28 8.65 -23.34
C MET A 1 -26.51 8.70 -21.84
N THR A 2 -26.69 7.55 -21.20
CA THR A 2 -26.75 7.44 -19.74
C THR A 2 -25.34 7.56 -19.18
N PRO A 3 -25.10 8.33 -18.09
CA PRO A 3 -23.79 8.36 -17.47
C PRO A 3 -23.48 6.96 -16.93
N ALA A 4 -22.29 6.44 -17.20
CA ALA A 4 -21.81 5.25 -16.53
C ALA A 4 -21.80 5.53 -15.03
N THR A 5 -22.62 4.79 -14.27
CA THR A 5 -22.62 4.83 -12.81
C THR A 5 -21.24 4.40 -12.33
N SER A 6 -20.53 5.34 -11.70
CA SER A 6 -19.14 5.15 -11.28
C SER A 6 -19.02 4.12 -10.16
N SER A 7 -18.09 3.18 -10.38
CA SER A 7 -17.41 2.32 -9.40
C SER A 7 -18.27 1.46 -8.47
N ALA A 8 -18.49 0.21 -8.85
CA ALA A 8 -18.86 -0.84 -7.89
C ALA A 8 -17.67 -1.12 -6.96
N TRP A 9 -17.66 -0.54 -5.77
CA TRP A 9 -16.66 -0.78 -4.71
C TRP A 9 -16.77 -2.19 -4.10
N ALA A 10 -17.07 -3.24 -4.87
CA ALA A 10 -17.22 -4.61 -4.34
C ALA A 10 -18.11 -4.73 -3.07
N LYS A 11 -19.18 -3.92 -2.98
CA LYS A 11 -20.07 -3.79 -1.80
C LYS A 11 -19.42 -3.19 -0.55
N ILE A 12 -18.29 -2.51 -0.70
CA ILE A 12 -17.60 -1.74 0.34
C ILE A 12 -18.10 -0.30 0.30
N THR A 13 -18.40 0.26 1.47
CA THR A 13 -18.70 1.68 1.61
C THR A 13 -17.38 2.44 1.78
N PRO A 14 -16.95 3.27 0.81
CA PRO A 14 -15.69 3.99 0.92
C PRO A 14 -15.78 5.10 1.97
N VAL A 15 -14.65 5.36 2.64
CA VAL A 15 -14.49 6.53 3.51
C VAL A 15 -13.75 7.63 2.76
N THR A 16 -13.76 8.84 3.31
CA THR A 16 -13.09 10.00 2.72
C THR A 16 -11.75 10.20 3.42
N SER A 17 -10.68 10.40 2.64
CA SER A 17 -9.35 10.71 3.17
C SER A 17 -9.29 12.11 3.78
N GLU A 18 -8.33 12.33 4.67
CA GLU A 18 -8.26 13.55 5.48
C GLU A 18 -7.79 14.76 4.68
N VAL A 19 -6.74 14.60 3.87
CA VAL A 19 -6.05 15.75 3.25
C VAL A 19 -6.60 16.09 1.87
N LEU A 20 -6.72 15.12 0.97
CA LEU A 20 -7.16 15.32 -0.41
C LEU A 20 -8.68 15.11 -0.59
N GLY A 21 -9.37 14.60 0.43
CA GLY A 21 -10.81 14.34 0.36
C GLY A 21 -11.21 13.27 -0.66
N ILE A 22 -10.30 12.35 -0.99
CA ILE A 22 -10.52 11.27 -1.96
C ILE A 22 -11.13 10.04 -1.29
N LYS A 23 -11.77 9.17 -2.07
CA LYS A 23 -12.39 7.93 -1.55
C LYS A 23 -11.33 6.86 -1.30
N THR A 24 -11.34 6.29 -0.10
CA THR A 24 -10.42 5.24 0.35
C THR A 24 -11.17 4.01 0.84
N LEU A 25 -10.45 2.89 0.94
CA LEU A 25 -10.97 1.65 1.50
C LEU A 25 -10.98 1.75 3.04
N PRO A 26 -12.12 1.56 3.71
CA PRO A 26 -12.23 1.69 5.16
C PRO A 26 -11.32 0.74 5.94
N ASP A 27 -11.10 -0.47 5.43
CA ASP A 27 -10.38 -1.52 6.13
C ASP A 27 -8.92 -1.70 5.69
N ALA A 28 -8.42 -0.81 4.83
CA ALA A 28 -7.01 -0.82 4.43
C ALA A 28 -6.09 -0.70 5.65
N LEU A 29 -4.98 -1.46 5.65
CA LEU A 29 -4.00 -1.42 6.74
C LEU A 29 -3.30 -0.07 6.84
N ALA A 30 -3.10 0.56 5.69
CA ALA A 30 -2.58 1.91 5.52
C ALA A 30 -3.08 2.48 4.19
N TYR A 31 -3.10 3.81 4.07
CA TYR A 31 -3.26 4.50 2.79
C TYR A 31 -2.29 5.67 2.69
N ILE A 32 -1.87 5.94 1.45
CA ILE A 32 -0.95 7.01 1.12
C ILE A 32 -1.70 7.95 0.18
N GLU A 33 -1.94 9.17 0.63
CA GLU A 33 -2.50 10.22 -0.21
C GLU A 33 -1.38 10.82 -1.04
N CYS A 34 -1.57 10.88 -2.36
CA CYS A 34 -0.55 11.34 -3.28
C CYS A 34 -1.08 12.39 -4.25
N GLU A 35 -0.28 13.42 -4.50
CA GLU A 35 -0.49 14.35 -5.60
C GLU A 35 0.26 13.85 -6.85
N LEU A 36 -0.39 13.90 -8.02
CA LEU A 36 0.25 13.54 -9.29
C LEU A 36 1.35 14.53 -9.63
N VAL A 37 2.56 14.03 -9.87
CA VAL A 37 3.73 14.85 -10.16
C VAL A 37 3.98 14.98 -11.66
N ASP A 38 3.75 13.91 -12.42
CA ASP A 38 4.06 13.87 -13.85
C ASP A 38 2.95 13.19 -14.66
N LEU A 39 2.07 14.02 -15.22
CA LEU A 39 0.98 13.57 -16.07
C LEU A 39 1.46 13.05 -17.44
N GLU A 40 2.57 13.56 -17.96
CA GLU A 40 3.05 13.19 -19.29
C GLU A 40 3.70 11.80 -19.26
N THR A 41 4.48 11.47 -18.23
CA THR A 41 4.99 10.12 -18.01
C THR A 41 3.85 9.11 -17.87
N LEU A 42 2.80 9.44 -17.11
CA LEU A 42 1.61 8.60 -16.96
C LEU A 42 0.95 8.31 -18.32
N LYS A 43 0.69 9.35 -19.12
CA LYS A 43 0.08 9.19 -20.44
C LYS A 43 0.92 8.34 -21.40
N LYS A 44 2.25 8.50 -21.36
CA LYS A 44 3.16 7.85 -22.30
C LYS A 44 3.47 6.40 -21.93
N THR A 45 3.57 6.10 -20.64
CA THR A 45 4.14 4.83 -20.15
C THR A 45 3.17 4.02 -19.29
N GLY A 46 2.11 4.64 -18.77
CA GLY A 46 1.27 4.07 -17.72
C GLY A 46 1.87 4.16 -16.32
N VAL A 47 3.10 4.66 -16.16
CA VAL A 47 3.74 4.83 -14.85
C VAL A 47 3.26 6.10 -14.18
N CYS A 48 2.66 5.97 -13.00
CA CYS A 48 2.22 7.08 -12.18
C CYS A 48 3.29 7.44 -11.13
N ILE A 49 3.67 8.71 -11.06
CA ILE A 49 4.58 9.23 -10.03
C ILE A 49 3.78 10.16 -9.12
N GLY A 50 3.66 9.78 -7.86
CA GLY A 50 2.93 10.52 -6.84
C GLY A 50 3.86 11.05 -5.76
N LYS A 51 3.64 12.30 -5.32
CA LYS A 51 4.24 12.84 -4.09
C LYS A 51 3.31 12.51 -2.93
N ALA A 52 3.80 11.73 -1.97
CA ALA A 52 3.05 11.47 -0.74
C ALA A 52 2.84 12.79 0.05
N VAL A 53 1.59 13.12 0.33
CA VAL A 53 1.20 14.29 1.13
C VAL A 53 0.62 13.93 2.49
N ASN A 54 0.11 12.70 2.63
CA ASN A 54 -0.36 12.15 3.89
C ASN A 54 -0.17 10.63 3.90
N ILE A 55 0.15 10.07 5.07
CA ILE A 55 0.20 8.63 5.29
C ILE A 55 -0.64 8.36 6.54
N THR A 56 -1.63 7.49 6.40
CA THR A 56 -2.41 7.03 7.54
C THR A 56 -2.26 5.54 7.67
N VAL A 57 -2.02 5.09 8.89
CA VAL A 57 -1.80 3.70 9.25
C VAL A 57 -2.76 3.34 10.36
N LYS A 58 -3.28 2.11 10.38
CA LYS A 58 -4.07 1.63 11.53
C LYS A 58 -3.17 1.63 12.77
N GLU A 59 -3.68 2.17 13.88
CA GLU A 59 -2.92 2.46 15.10
C GLU A 59 -2.10 1.26 15.59
N GLU A 60 -2.65 0.04 15.51
CA GLU A 60 -1.98 -1.18 15.97
C GLU A 60 -0.88 -1.70 15.03
N LEU A 61 -0.64 -1.05 13.88
CA LEU A 61 0.29 -1.52 12.85
C LEU A 61 1.54 -0.66 12.71
N TRP A 62 1.51 0.55 13.27
CA TRP A 62 2.64 1.47 13.26
C TRP A 62 3.41 1.39 14.57
N ASP A 63 4.72 1.23 14.46
CA ASP A 63 5.67 1.28 15.55
C ASP A 63 6.24 2.70 15.61
N GLU A 64 5.79 3.48 16.60
CA GLU A 64 6.26 4.86 16.80
C GLU A 64 7.71 4.94 17.26
N GLU A 65 8.19 3.97 18.04
CA GLU A 65 9.56 3.97 18.56
C GLU A 65 10.57 3.79 17.44
N HIS A 66 10.25 2.94 16.47
CA HIS A 66 11.13 2.63 15.34
C HIS A 66 10.69 3.28 14.03
N SER A 67 9.61 4.08 14.04
CA SER A 67 9.01 4.71 12.86
C SER A 67 8.81 3.73 11.71
N SER A 68 8.16 2.59 11.99
CA SER A 68 8.08 1.48 11.04
C SER A 68 6.73 0.77 11.04
N PHE A 69 6.41 0.12 9.91
CA PHE A 69 5.17 -0.66 9.74
C PHE A 69 5.34 -2.12 10.25
N ALA A 70 5.95 -2.27 11.44
CA ALA A 70 6.48 -3.54 11.92
C ALA A 70 5.40 -4.60 12.22
N ALA A 71 4.23 -4.25 12.73
CA ALA A 71 3.16 -5.24 12.89
C ALA A 71 2.37 -5.43 11.57
N GLY A 72 2.39 -4.41 10.73
CA GLY A 72 1.68 -4.37 9.46
C GLY A 72 2.19 -5.36 8.40
N PHE A 73 3.50 -5.62 8.33
CA PHE A 73 4.08 -6.48 7.29
C PHE A 73 3.45 -7.89 7.27
N ALA A 74 3.08 -8.42 8.44
CA ALA A 74 2.51 -9.76 8.54
C ALA A 74 1.11 -9.84 7.92
N LYS A 75 0.40 -8.72 7.86
CA LYS A 75 -0.95 -8.61 7.32
C LYS A 75 -0.97 -8.18 5.85
N THR A 76 0.17 -7.78 5.28
CA THR A 76 0.27 -7.34 3.88
C THR A 76 0.04 -8.50 2.93
N LEU A 77 -0.82 -8.28 1.93
CA LEU A 77 -1.05 -9.22 0.84
C LEU A 77 -0.07 -8.94 -0.30
N HIS A 78 0.65 -9.98 -0.71
CA HIS A 78 1.54 -9.97 -1.86
C HIS A 78 0.96 -10.85 -2.96
N TYR A 79 0.54 -10.25 -4.07
CA TYR A 79 0.01 -11.00 -5.20
C TYR A 79 1.10 -11.89 -5.83
N ILE A 80 0.77 -13.15 -6.12
CA ILE A 80 1.64 -14.09 -6.83
C ILE A 80 1.10 -14.34 -8.23
N SER A 81 -0.11 -14.90 -8.33
CA SER A 81 -0.71 -15.28 -9.61
C SER A 81 -2.18 -15.65 -9.41
N GLU A 82 -3.06 -15.26 -10.33
CA GLU A 82 -4.47 -15.70 -10.38
C GLU A 82 -5.18 -15.63 -9.02
N ASP A 83 -5.35 -16.76 -8.35
CA ASP A 83 -6.00 -16.93 -7.05
C ASP A 83 -5.04 -17.06 -5.85
N ALA A 84 -3.73 -16.90 -6.09
CA ALA A 84 -2.65 -17.05 -5.11
C ALA A 84 -2.10 -15.71 -4.63
N TYR A 85 -2.09 -15.57 -3.31
CA TYR A 85 -1.50 -14.46 -2.58
C TYR A 85 -0.61 -15.00 -1.47
N TYR A 86 0.53 -14.37 -1.25
CA TYR A 86 1.35 -14.58 -0.08
C TYR A 86 0.98 -13.57 1.00
N THR A 87 0.95 -14.04 2.24
CA THR A 87 0.69 -13.27 3.45
C THR A 87 1.60 -13.81 4.55
N ASN A 88 1.71 -13.13 5.70
CA ASN A 88 2.65 -13.44 6.77
C ASN A 88 4.11 -13.36 6.31
N GLY A 89 4.58 -12.16 5.95
CA GLY A 89 5.98 -11.93 5.56
C GLY A 89 7.02 -12.55 6.50
N LYS A 90 8.27 -12.66 6.04
CA LYS A 90 9.38 -13.19 6.85
C LYS A 90 10.23 -12.05 7.39
N VAL A 91 10.44 -12.01 8.71
CA VAL A 91 11.44 -11.13 9.32
C VAL A 91 12.83 -11.71 9.09
N VAL A 92 13.74 -10.88 8.60
CA VAL A 92 15.14 -11.24 8.37
C VAL A 92 16.02 -10.25 9.10
N HIS A 93 16.82 -10.75 10.05
CA HIS A 93 17.81 -9.94 10.73
C HIS A 93 19.13 -9.98 9.95
N VAL A 94 19.60 -8.79 9.55
CA VAL A 94 20.85 -8.58 8.82
C VAL A 94 22.01 -9.31 9.49
N ALA A 95 22.16 -9.20 10.81
CA ALA A 95 23.27 -9.80 11.56
C ALA A 95 23.38 -11.34 11.45
N GLU A 96 22.29 -12.05 11.14
CA GLU A 96 22.26 -13.52 11.11
C GLU A 96 22.47 -14.08 9.69
N ASN A 97 22.21 -13.28 8.64
CA ASN A 97 22.21 -13.76 7.26
C ASN A 97 23.47 -13.42 6.45
N PHE A 98 24.30 -12.46 6.86
CA PHE A 98 25.60 -12.25 6.22
C PHE A 98 26.60 -13.38 6.49
N THR A 99 26.38 -14.21 7.51
CA THR A 99 27.17 -15.43 7.78
C THR A 99 26.84 -16.61 6.86
N ASN A 100 25.69 -16.60 6.17
CA ASN A 100 25.25 -17.72 5.32
C ASN A 100 25.33 -17.43 3.81
N MET A 101 25.60 -16.19 3.39
CA MET A 101 25.64 -15.80 1.97
C MET A 101 27.02 -15.86 1.32
N THR A 102 28.06 -16.34 2.02
CA THR A 102 29.42 -16.50 1.47
C THR A 102 29.76 -17.93 1.07
N ASN A 103 28.81 -18.87 1.14
CA ASN A 103 29.05 -20.30 0.91
C ASN A 103 28.20 -20.92 -0.21
N ASP A 104 27.73 -20.11 -1.17
CA ASP A 104 27.14 -20.60 -2.44
C ASP A 104 27.93 -20.06 -3.65
#